data_AF-A0A804LLA1-F1
#
_entry.id   AF-A0A804LLA1-F1
#
_cell.length_a   1.000
_cell.length_b   1.000
_cell.length_c   1.000
_cell.angle_alpha   90.00
_cell.angle_beta   90.00
_cell.angle_gamma   90.00
#
_symmetry.space_group_name_H-M   'P 1'
#
loop_
_entity.id
_entity.type
_entity.pdbx_description
1 polymer ?
#
loop_
_entity_poly.entity_id
_entity_poly.type
_entity_poly.pdbx_seq_one_letter_code
_entity_poly.pdbx_strand_id
1 'polypeptide(L)'
;MRDDMGMTIEDVIEECKVFYFAGMETTSVLLTWTMVVLSMDPEWQDRAREEVTALFGRDGKPEYDGLSRLKVVTMVLYEVLRLYPPATSVVRQTYKEMEVGGVTYPARRDPGAACAAHPP
;
A
#
# COMPACT_ATOMS: atom_id res chain seq x y z
N MET A 1 16.39 -5.13 34.78
CA MET A 1 15.94 -6.48 34.36
C MET A 1 14.92 -6.28 33.26
N ARG A 2 15.09 -6.95 32.11
CA ARG A 2 14.14 -6.91 30.98
C ARG A 2 12.92 -7.77 31.38
N ASP A 3 11.95 -7.18 32.06
CA ASP A 3 10.65 -7.82 32.26
C ASP A 3 9.73 -7.42 31.10
N ASP A 4 9.26 -8.45 30.40
CA ASP A 4 8.19 -8.51 29.39
C ASP A 4 8.35 -7.69 28.09
N MET A 5 9.18 -8.20 27.19
CA MET A 5 9.22 -7.78 25.77
C MET A 5 8.19 -8.54 24.90
N GLY A 6 7.13 -9.09 25.49
CA GLY A 6 6.03 -9.72 24.77
C GLY A 6 5.00 -8.68 24.32
N MET A 7 4.42 -8.86 23.13
CA MET A 7 3.21 -8.11 22.78
C MET A 7 2.08 -8.52 23.73
N THR A 8 1.38 -7.54 24.31
CA THR A 8 0.15 -7.81 25.04
C THR A 8 -0.93 -8.33 24.10
N ILE A 9 -2.00 -8.93 24.62
CA ILE A 9 -3.13 -9.37 23.79
C ILE A 9 -3.75 -8.14 23.09
N GLU A 10 -3.80 -7.02 23.78
CA GLU A 10 -4.26 -5.75 23.25
C GLU A 10 -3.40 -5.29 22.06
N ASP A 11 -2.06 -5.34 22.18
CA ASP A 11 -1.16 -5.00 21.07
C ASP A 11 -1.39 -5.91 19.86
N VAL A 12 -1.54 -7.23 20.09
CA VAL A 12 -1.84 -8.18 19.01
C VAL A 12 -3.16 -7.84 18.32
N ILE A 13 -4.19 -7.49 19.09
CA ILE A 13 -5.51 -7.11 18.54
C ILE A 13 -5.38 -5.84 17.69
N GLU A 14 -4.65 -4.83 18.16
CA GLU A 14 -4.45 -3.59 17.40
C GLU A 14 -3.68 -3.84 16.10
N GLU A 15 -2.61 -4.64 16.13
CA GLU A 15 -1.89 -5.03 14.90
C GLU A 15 -2.80 -5.80 13.94
N CYS A 16 -3.62 -6.74 14.43
CA CYS A 16 -4.58 -7.46 13.60
C CYS A 16 -5.59 -6.51 12.91
N LYS A 17 -6.06 -5.46 13.60
CA LYS A 17 -6.95 -4.46 13.00
C LYS A 17 -6.25 -3.69 11.89
N VAL A 18 -4.98 -3.30 12.10
CA VAL A 18 -4.18 -2.60 11.08
C VAL A 18 -3.98 -3.48 9.85
N PHE A 19 -3.61 -4.75 10.02
CA PHE A 19 -3.46 -5.69 8.90
C PHE A 19 -4.77 -5.87 8.13
N TYR A 20 -5.89 -6.01 8.83
CA TYR A 20 -7.20 -6.16 8.19
C TYR A 20 -7.55 -4.91 7.39
N PHE A 21 -7.44 -3.72 7.97
CA PHE A 21 -7.78 -2.47 7.31
C PHE A 21 -6.87 -2.18 6.13
N ALA A 22 -5.55 -2.21 6.35
CA ALA A 22 -4.55 -1.94 5.33
C ALA A 22 -4.65 -2.95 4.18
N GLY A 23 -4.87 -4.24 4.46
CA GLY A 23 -4.98 -5.26 3.43
C GLY A 23 -6.31 -5.24 2.68
N MET A 24 -7.42 -5.10 3.39
CA MET A 24 -8.76 -5.17 2.80
C MET A 24 -9.08 -3.94 1.97
N GLU A 25 -8.93 -2.74 2.54
CA GLU A 25 -9.33 -1.51 1.85
C GLU A 25 -8.46 -1.30 0.60
N THR A 26 -7.13 -1.43 0.74
CA THR A 26 -6.24 -1.20 -0.39
C THR A 26 -6.43 -2.22 -1.51
N THR A 27 -6.57 -3.51 -1.19
CA THR A 27 -6.74 -4.57 -2.19
C THR A 27 -8.11 -4.50 -2.85
N SER A 28 -9.18 -4.25 -2.09
CA SER A 28 -10.53 -4.14 -2.65
C SER A 28 -10.62 -2.96 -3.63
N VAL A 29 -10.08 -1.80 -3.27
CA VAL A 29 -10.04 -0.61 -4.13
C VAL A 29 -9.25 -0.89 -5.41
N LEU A 30 -8.05 -1.50 -5.32
CA LEU A 30 -7.25 -1.88 -6.48
C LEU A 30 -8.03 -2.80 -7.43
N LEU A 31 -8.65 -3.86 -6.90
CA LEU A 31 -9.39 -4.83 -7.71
C LEU A 31 -10.63 -4.20 -8.34
N THR A 32 -11.37 -3.38 -7.60
CA THR A 32 -12.53 -2.65 -8.13
C THR A 32 -12.13 -1.76 -9.29
N TRP A 33 -11.11 -0.92 -9.13
CA TRP A 33 -10.62 -0.07 -10.23
C TRP A 33 -10.07 -0.88 -11.40
N THR A 34 -9.42 -2.02 -11.13
CA THR A 34 -8.95 -2.93 -12.19
C THR A 34 -10.10 -3.44 -13.03
N MET A 35 -11.20 -3.88 -12.40
CA MET A 35 -12.39 -4.33 -13.13
C MET A 35 -13.06 -3.21 -13.92
N VAL A 36 -13.09 -1.99 -13.37
CA VAL A 36 -13.60 -0.80 -14.06
C VAL A 36 -12.75 -0.47 -15.28
N VAL A 37 -11.43 -0.42 -15.15
CA VAL A 37 -10.52 -0.12 -16.28
C VAL A 37 -10.62 -1.19 -17.36
N LEU A 38 -10.62 -2.48 -16.98
CA LEU A 38 -10.75 -3.57 -17.95
C LEU A 38 -12.11 -3.58 -18.67
N SER A 39 -13.20 -3.13 -18.03
CA SER A 39 -14.49 -3.05 -18.71
C SER A 39 -14.58 -1.90 -19.73
N MET A 40 -13.73 -0.87 -19.57
CA MET A 40 -13.60 0.25 -20.50
C MET A 40 -12.57 -0.01 -21.61
N ASP A 41 -11.69 -0.99 -21.43
CA ASP A 41 -10.63 -1.34 -22.37
C ASP A 41 -10.67 -2.84 -22.74
N PRO A 42 -11.53 -3.22 -23.72
CA PRO A 42 -11.69 -4.62 -24.12
C PRO A 42 -10.42 -5.26 -24.67
N GLU A 43 -9.53 -4.50 -25.33
CA GLU A 43 -8.28 -5.04 -25.87
C GLU A 43 -7.39 -5.56 -24.73
N TRP A 44 -7.22 -4.76 -23.68
CA TRP A 44 -6.42 -5.18 -22.52
C TRP A 44 -7.12 -6.26 -21.70
N GLN A 45 -8.46 -6.26 -21.65
CA GLN A 45 -9.23 -7.35 -21.04
C GLN A 45 -8.98 -8.68 -21.74
N ASP A 46 -9.02 -8.70 -23.07
CA ASP A 46 -8.80 -9.91 -23.87
C ASP A 46 -7.36 -10.39 -23.72
N ARG A 47 -6.37 -9.48 -23.78
CA ARG A 47 -4.95 -9.83 -23.57
C ARG A 47 -4.69 -10.42 -22.19
N ALA A 48 -5.28 -9.86 -21.13
CA ALA A 48 -5.16 -10.40 -19.78
C ALA A 48 -5.80 -11.79 -19.66
N ARG A 49 -6.97 -11.99 -20.27
CA ARG A 49 -7.66 -13.29 -20.32
C ARG A 49 -6.86 -14.33 -21.09
N GLU A 50 -6.30 -13.98 -22.24
CA GLU A 50 -5.46 -14.85 -23.06
C GLU A 50 -4.21 -15.28 -22.29
N GLU A 51 -3.54 -14.35 -21.59
CA GLU A 51 -2.37 -14.69 -20.77
C GLU A 51 -2.72 -15.71 -19.67
N VAL A 52 -3.80 -15.47 -18.91
CA VAL A 52 -4.23 -16.38 -17.84
C VAL A 52 -4.61 -17.74 -18.41
N THR A 53 -5.35 -17.77 -19.52
CA THR A 53 -5.81 -19.01 -20.14
C THR A 53 -4.66 -19.80 -20.77
N ALA A 54 -3.68 -19.13 -21.37
CA ALA A 54 -2.51 -19.77 -21.96
C ALA A 54 -1.60 -20.39 -20.87
N LEU A 55 -1.54 -19.77 -19.70
CA LEU A 55 -0.68 -20.22 -18.62
C LEU A 55 -1.29 -21.35 -17.78
N PHE A 56 -2.58 -21.24 -17.44
CA PHE A 56 -3.25 -22.19 -16.55
C PHE A 56 -4.22 -23.12 -17.27
N GLY A 57 -4.55 -22.87 -18.53
CA GLY A 57 -5.67 -23.53 -19.21
C GLY A 57 -7.01 -22.89 -18.86
N ARG A 58 -8.03 -23.18 -19.66
CA ARG A 58 -9.36 -22.56 -19.53
C ARG A 58 -10.08 -22.91 -18.23
N ASP A 59 -9.88 -24.15 -17.76
CA ASP A 59 -10.49 -24.69 -16.55
C ASP A 59 -9.43 -25.01 -15.48
N GLY A 60 -8.18 -24.62 -15.70
CA GLY A 60 -7.12 -24.89 -14.76
C GLY A 60 -7.11 -23.88 -13.61
N LYS A 61 -6.79 -24.39 -12.43
CA LYS A 61 -6.67 -23.57 -11.23
C LYS A 61 -5.33 -22.83 -11.26
N PRO A 62 -5.29 -21.51 -10.97
CA PRO A 62 -4.02 -20.81 -10.82
C PRO A 62 -3.15 -21.46 -9.74
N GLU A 63 -1.92 -21.81 -10.13
CA GLU A 63 -0.88 -22.29 -9.21
C GLU A 63 0.01 -21.13 -8.79
N TYR A 64 0.47 -21.14 -7.54
CA TYR A 64 1.28 -20.07 -6.95
C TYR A 64 2.49 -19.71 -7.80
N ASP A 65 3.23 -20.72 -8.27
CA ASP A 65 4.44 -20.54 -9.08
C ASP A 65 4.14 -19.86 -10.43
N GLY A 66 2.94 -20.08 -10.97
CA GLY A 66 2.49 -19.47 -12.22
C GLY A 66 2.12 -17.99 -12.07
N LEU A 67 1.69 -17.53 -10.89
CA LEU A 67 1.25 -16.14 -10.73
C LEU A 67 2.34 -15.13 -11.08
N SER A 68 3.60 -15.46 -10.77
CA SER A 68 4.78 -14.64 -11.10
C SER A 68 5.01 -14.46 -12.61
N ARG A 69 4.41 -15.30 -13.45
CA ARG A 69 4.57 -15.30 -14.91
C ARG A 69 3.50 -14.48 -15.63
N LEU A 70 2.49 -13.96 -14.93
CA LEU A 70 1.41 -13.14 -15.48
C LEU A 70 1.88 -11.69 -15.71
N LYS A 71 2.62 -11.46 -16.79
CA LYS A 71 3.20 -10.15 -17.12
C LYS A 71 2.14 -9.13 -17.51
N VAL A 72 1.16 -9.50 -18.33
CA VAL A 72 0.06 -8.63 -18.78
C VAL A 72 -0.82 -8.25 -17.61
N VAL A 73 -1.24 -9.21 -16.78
CA VAL A 73 -2.03 -8.90 -15.57
C VAL A 73 -1.25 -7.97 -14.64
N THR A 74 0.05 -8.22 -14.45
CA THR A 74 0.91 -7.35 -13.63
C THR A 74 1.00 -5.93 -14.19
N MET A 75 1.15 -5.78 -15.52
CA MET A 75 1.14 -4.47 -16.18
C MET A 75 -0.19 -3.73 -15.96
N VAL A 76 -1.32 -4.42 -16.10
CA VAL A 76 -2.65 -3.83 -15.84
C VAL A 76 -2.76 -3.35 -14.40
N LEU A 77 -2.37 -4.16 -13.42
CA LEU A 77 -2.42 -3.79 -12.00
C LEU A 77 -1.54 -2.57 -11.69
N TYR A 78 -0.34 -2.49 -12.28
CA TYR A 78 0.53 -1.32 -12.10
C TYR A 78 -0.02 -0.06 -12.75
N GLU A 79 -0.65 -0.17 -13.92
CA GLU A 79 -1.26 0.99 -14.57
C GLU A 79 -2.49 1.49 -13.80
N VAL A 80 -3.28 0.57 -13.23
CA VAL A 80 -4.37 0.92 -12.31
C VAL A 80 -3.82 1.58 -11.05
N LEU A 81 -2.76 1.07 -10.43
CA LEU A 81 -2.12 1.71 -9.27
C LEU A 81 -1.57 3.10 -9.61
N ARG A 82 -1.08 3.32 -10.83
CA ARG A 82 -0.60 4.62 -11.30
C ARG A 82 -1.74 5.64 -11.42
N LEU A 83 -2.91 5.21 -11.90
CA LEU A 83 -4.07 6.06 -12.15
C LEU A 83 -4.97 6.25 -10.91
N TYR A 84 -5.18 5.19 -10.14
CA TYR A 84 -6.13 5.08 -9.04
C TYR A 84 -5.51 4.41 -7.80
N PRO A 85 -4.46 5.02 -7.20
CA PRO A 85 -3.82 4.44 -6.02
C PRO A 85 -4.77 4.46 -4.80
N PRO A 86 -4.93 3.36 -4.06
CA PRO A 86 -5.77 3.33 -2.86
C PRO A 86 -5.27 4.30 -1.76
N ALA A 87 -3.94 4.48 -1.66
CA ALA A 87 -3.31 5.43 -0.76
C ALA A 87 -2.71 6.59 -1.56
N THR A 88 -3.38 7.75 -1.55
CA THR A 88 -3.01 8.93 -2.35
C THR A 88 -1.88 9.76 -1.74
N SER A 89 -1.57 9.54 -0.46
CA SER A 89 -0.52 10.31 0.23
C SER A 89 0.22 9.44 1.24
N VAL A 90 1.49 9.81 1.45
CA VAL A 90 2.37 9.19 2.42
C VAL A 90 2.87 10.28 3.35
N VAL A 91 2.35 10.32 4.58
CA VAL A 91 2.70 11.36 5.56
C VAL A 91 3.99 10.99 6.28
N ARG A 92 4.86 11.98 6.48
CA ARG A 92 6.11 11.86 7.23
C ARG A 92 6.25 13.01 8.21
N GLN A 93 6.95 12.77 9.30
CA GLN A 93 7.34 13.78 10.28
C GLN A 93 8.85 13.73 10.48
N THR A 94 9.47 14.90 10.51
CA THR A 94 10.91 15.09 10.74
C THR A 94 11.18 15.12 12.24
N TYR A 95 12.09 14.26 12.72
CA TYR A 95 12.48 14.22 14.14
C TYR A 95 13.59 15.23 14.48
N LYS A 96 14.26 15.77 13.45
CA LYS A 96 15.26 16.84 13.55
C LYS A 96 15.16 17.75 12.35
N GLU A 97 15.73 18.94 12.46
CA GLU A 97 15.89 19.82 11.31
C GLU A 97 16.73 19.11 10.23
N MET A 98 16.26 19.17 8.98
CA MET A 98 16.95 18.56 7.85
C MET A 98 16.73 19.35 6.57
N GLU A 99 17.72 19.29 5.68
CA GLU A 99 17.64 19.90 4.36
C GLU A 99 17.38 18.83 3.30
N VAL A 100 16.37 19.04 2.46
CA VAL A 100 16.04 18.18 1.31
C VAL A 100 15.78 19.06 0.10
N GLY A 101 16.58 18.88 -0.96
CA GLY A 101 16.40 19.64 -2.20
C GLY A 101 16.54 21.16 -2.04
N GLY A 102 17.38 21.63 -1.11
CA GLY A 102 17.54 23.07 -0.82
C GLY A 102 16.45 23.67 0.07
N VAL A 103 15.50 22.86 0.56
CA VAL A 103 14.46 23.29 1.50
C VAL A 103 14.77 22.74 2.89
N THR A 104 14.81 23.63 3.88
CA THR A 104 14.97 23.26 5.29
C THR A 104 13.62 22.90 5.91
N TYR A 105 13.48 21.65 6.35
CA TYR A 105 12.34 21.15 7.09
C TYR A 105 12.65 21.15 8.59
N PRO A 106 11.87 21.84 9.43
CA PRO A 106 12.12 21.91 10.86
C PRO A 106 11.82 20.57 11.55
N ALA A 107 12.39 20.33 12.73
CA ALA A 107 11.94 19.23 13.58
C ALA A 107 10.45 19.40 13.95
N ARG A 108 9.73 18.30 14.17
CA ARG A 108 8.38 18.34 14.75
C ARG A 108 8.43 19.16 16.04
N ARG A 109 7.73 20.30 16.08
CA ARG A 109 7.49 20.99 17.35
C ARG A 109 6.63 20.09 18.21
N ASP A 110 7.20 19.55 19.28
CA ASP A 110 6.39 18.99 20.34
C ASP A 110 5.46 20.09 20.87
N PRO A 111 4.15 19.84 21.00
CA PRO A 111 3.20 20.80 21.54
C PRO A 111 3.61 21.35 22.93
N GLY A 112 4.45 20.62 23.67
CA GLY A 112 4.97 21.02 24.99
C GLY A 112 6.22 21.91 24.98
N ALA A 113 6.96 22.02 23.87
CA ALA A 113 8.22 22.75 23.85
C ALA A 113 8.04 24.28 23.79
N ALA A 114 6.86 24.77 23.39
CA ALA A 114 6.58 26.20 23.30
C ALA A 114 6.48 26.91 24.67
N CYS A 115 6.24 26.18 25.77
CA CYS A 115 6.15 26.78 27.11
C CYS A 115 7.50 27.07 27.77
N ALA A 116 8.63 26.63 27.21
CA ALA A 116 9.95 26.77 27.84
C ALA A 116 10.77 27.98 27.34
N ALA A 117 10.24 28.77 26.39
CA ALA A 117 10.97 29.87 25.78
C ALA A 117 10.40 31.25 26.17
N HIS A 118 10.30 31.51 27.46
CA HIS A 118 10.28 32.87 28.00
C HIS A 118 11.12 32.92 29.28
N PRO A 119 12.39 33.35 29.21
CA PRO A 119 13.08 33.86 30.38
C PRO A 119 12.64 35.31 30.66
N PRO A 120 12.81 35.77 31.92
CA PRO A 120 12.38 37.09 32.39
C PRO A 120 13.09 38.27 31.71
#